data_AF-X1S2N0-F1
#
_entry.id   AF-X1S2N0-F1
#
_cell.length_a   1.000
_cell.length_b   1.000
_cell.length_c   1.000
_cell.angle_alpha   90.00
_cell.angle_beta   90.00
_cell.angle_gamma   90.00
#
_symmetry.space_group_name_H-M   'P 1'
#
loop_
_entity.id
_entity.type
_entity.pdbx_description
1 polymer ?
#
loop_
_entity_poly.entity_id
_entity_poly.type
_entity_poly.pdbx_seq_one_letter_code
_entity_poly.pdbx_strand_id
1 'polypeptide(L)'
;MNRSTKSLTHMVDAALATEKLRVASEVRQTHLALQNKQDPETDELHRRLKDLEDYVDGRVAYLIKAHAAYPWFSRVKGVGGENIAKVVAPINIERAKTISALWKFAGFSVEDGIAPRRVKGGGKLSYNSQLRSMCWRLATSLKRAKG
;
A
#
# COMPACT_ATOMS: atom_id res chain seq x y z
N MET A 1 6.56 -14.52 14.70
CA MET A 1 5.69 -14.20 13.54
C MET A 1 4.85 -15.42 13.11
N ASN A 2 3.53 -15.32 13.27
CA ASN A 2 2.56 -16.35 12.90
C ASN A 2 2.53 -16.59 11.37
N ARG A 3 2.21 -17.80 10.89
CA ARG A 3 2.16 -18.14 9.44
C ARG A 3 1.21 -17.22 8.68
N SER A 4 0.08 -16.86 9.31
CA SER A 4 -0.93 -15.96 8.75
C SER A 4 -0.41 -14.55 8.47
N THR A 5 0.47 -14.00 9.31
CA THR A 5 1.02 -12.64 9.11
C THR A 5 2.01 -12.59 7.96
N LYS A 6 2.80 -13.66 7.75
CA LYS A 6 3.72 -13.74 6.62
C LYS A 6 2.97 -13.79 5.28
N SER A 7 1.88 -14.54 5.23
CA SER A 7 1.01 -14.59 4.04
C SER A 7 0.36 -13.23 3.74
N LEU A 8 -0.07 -12.49 4.77
CA LEU A 8 -0.62 -11.15 4.58
C LEU A 8 0.40 -10.17 3.98
N THR A 9 1.63 -10.11 4.52
CA THR A 9 2.69 -9.24 4.00
C THR A 9 2.99 -9.55 2.53
N HIS A 10 3.14 -10.82 2.19
CA HIS A 10 3.39 -11.22 0.80
C HIS A 10 2.24 -10.83 -0.14
N MET A 11 0.99 -11.03 0.28
CA MET A 11 -0.19 -10.63 -0.51
C MET A 11 -0.28 -9.11 -0.68
N VAL A 12 0.09 -8.33 0.34
CA VAL A 12 0.16 -6.86 0.24
C VAL A 12 1.24 -6.42 -0.75
N ASP A 13 2.41 -7.04 -0.73
CA ASP A 13 3.49 -6.74 -1.68
C ASP A 13 3.06 -7.09 -3.12
N ALA A 14 2.38 -8.22 -3.30
CA ALA A 14 1.78 -8.60 -4.58
C ALA A 14 0.71 -7.59 -5.03
N ALA A 15 -0.18 -7.16 -4.14
CA ALA A 15 -1.23 -6.19 -4.45
C ALA A 15 -0.64 -4.87 -4.97
N LEU A 16 0.39 -4.36 -4.29
CA LEU A 16 1.05 -3.12 -4.67
C LEU A 16 1.82 -3.23 -6.00
N ALA A 17 2.43 -4.39 -6.27
CA ALA A 17 3.10 -4.64 -7.54
C ALA A 17 2.07 -4.72 -8.69
N THR A 18 0.98 -5.46 -8.49
CA THR A 18 -0.11 -5.58 -9.46
C THR A 18 -0.77 -4.23 -9.74
N GLU A 19 -1.11 -3.46 -8.71
CA GLU A 19 -1.70 -2.11 -8.83
C GLU A 19 -0.79 -1.21 -9.68
N LYS A 20 0.52 -1.22 -9.41
CA LYS A 20 1.49 -0.43 -10.17
C LYS A 20 1.52 -0.81 -11.65
N LEU A 21 1.53 -2.11 -11.97
CA LEU A 21 1.54 -2.59 -13.35
C LEU A 21 0.22 -2.27 -14.06
N ARG A 22 -0.92 -2.48 -13.38
CA ARG A 22 -2.25 -2.22 -13.94
C ARG A 22 -2.41 -0.74 -14.29
N VAL A 23 -2.04 0.16 -13.39
CA VAL A 23 -2.07 1.62 -13.61
C VAL A 23 -1.15 2.00 -14.77
N ALA A 24 0.04 1.42 -14.86
CA ALA A 24 0.93 1.69 -15.99
C ALA A 24 0.32 1.27 -17.34
N SER A 25 -0.35 0.11 -17.38
CA SER A 25 -1.08 -0.36 -18.56
C SER A 25 -2.26 0.57 -18.91
N GLU A 26 -3.04 0.98 -17.91
CA GLU A 26 -4.19 1.89 -18.06
C GLU A 26 -3.76 3.27 -18.61
N VAL A 27 -2.66 3.81 -18.10
CA VAL A 27 -2.10 5.09 -18.58
C VAL A 27 -1.66 4.96 -20.04
N ARG A 28 -1.07 3.82 -20.42
CA ARG A 28 -0.71 3.56 -21.82
C ARG A 28 -1.94 3.49 -22.72
N GLN A 29 -2.98 2.76 -22.33
CA GLN A 29 -4.26 2.72 -23.08
C GLN A 29 -4.82 4.13 -23.26
N THR A 30 -4.85 4.93 -22.19
CA THR A 30 -5.33 6.30 -22.21
C THR A 30 -4.53 7.16 -23.20
N HIS A 31 -3.21 7.07 -23.19
CA HIS A 31 -2.36 7.80 -24.14
C HIS A 31 -2.56 7.36 -25.60
N LEU A 32 -2.76 6.06 -25.85
CA LEU A 32 -3.04 5.55 -27.20
C LEU A 32 -4.41 6.01 -27.69
N ALA A 33 -5.43 5.96 -26.84
CA ALA A 33 -6.78 6.44 -27.15
C ALA A 33 -6.78 7.93 -27.54
N LEU A 34 -6.01 8.77 -26.84
CA LEU A 34 -5.83 10.18 -27.20
C LEU A 34 -5.19 10.39 -28.59
N GLN A 35 -4.47 9.39 -29.10
CA GLN A 35 -3.87 9.38 -30.44
C GLN A 35 -4.74 8.66 -31.48
N ASN A 36 -5.98 8.27 -31.12
CA ASN A 36 -6.85 7.40 -31.94
C ASN A 36 -6.16 6.09 -32.35
N LYS A 37 -5.30 5.54 -31.47
CA LYS A 37 -4.63 4.25 -31.65
C LYS A 37 -5.16 3.26 -30.62
N GLN A 38 -5.10 1.98 -30.98
CA GLN A 38 -5.38 0.87 -30.10
C GLN A 38 -4.22 -0.14 -30.15
N ASP A 39 -3.95 -0.80 -29.04
CA ASP A 39 -2.92 -1.83 -28.91
C ASP A 39 -3.52 -3.03 -28.17
N PRO A 40 -3.96 -4.07 -28.91
CA PRO A 40 -4.64 -5.24 -28.32
C PRO A 40 -3.85 -5.94 -27.22
N GLU A 41 -2.51 -5.94 -27.29
CA GLU A 41 -1.65 -6.54 -26.25
C GLU A 41 -1.71 -5.75 -24.95
N THR A 42 -1.72 -4.41 -25.05
CA THR A 42 -1.90 -3.55 -23.87
C THR A 42 -3.30 -3.72 -23.27
N ASP A 43 -4.32 -3.93 -24.10
CA ASP A 43 -5.70 -4.12 -23.66
C ASP A 43 -5.89 -5.47 -22.94
N GLU A 44 -5.35 -6.55 -23.51
CA GLU A 44 -5.33 -7.87 -22.87
C GLU A 44 -4.55 -7.85 -21.55
N LEU A 45 -3.37 -7.23 -21.54
CA LEU A 45 -2.55 -7.10 -20.33
C LEU A 45 -3.29 -6.33 -19.23
N HIS A 46 -3.90 -5.19 -19.56
CA HIS A 46 -4.65 -4.39 -18.59
C HIS A 46 -5.79 -5.22 -17.99
N ARG A 47 -6.56 -5.95 -18.81
CA ARG A 47 -7.65 -6.81 -18.33
C ARG A 47 -7.14 -7.87 -17.35
N ARG A 48 -6.08 -8.62 -17.69
CA ARG A 48 -5.51 -9.63 -16.80
C ARG A 48 -4.98 -9.05 -15.50
N LEU A 49 -4.36 -7.87 -15.57
CA LEU A 49 -3.86 -7.17 -14.39
C LEU A 49 -5.01 -6.70 -13.50
N LYS A 50 -6.15 -6.31 -14.07
CA LYS A 50 -7.36 -5.96 -13.32
C LYS A 50 -7.95 -7.18 -12.61
N ASP A 51 -8.10 -8.30 -13.31
CA ASP A 51 -8.59 -9.55 -12.71
C ASP A 51 -7.68 -10.03 -11.58
N LEU A 52 -6.35 -9.89 -11.76
CA LEU A 52 -5.38 -10.22 -10.74
C LEU A 52 -5.44 -9.24 -9.56
N GLU A 53 -5.60 -7.94 -9.81
CA GLU A 53 -5.76 -6.93 -8.75
C GLU A 53 -6.97 -7.26 -7.88
N ASP A 54 -8.13 -7.52 -8.49
CA ASP A 54 -9.37 -7.89 -7.79
C ASP A 54 -9.17 -9.15 -6.93
N TYR A 55 -8.49 -10.17 -7.47
CA TYR A 55 -8.17 -11.39 -6.73
C TYR A 55 -7.28 -11.12 -5.51
N VAL A 56 -6.17 -10.38 -5.69
CA VAL A 56 -5.21 -10.15 -4.61
C VAL A 56 -5.81 -9.21 -3.56
N ASP A 57 -6.50 -8.15 -3.96
CA ASP A 57 -7.18 -7.22 -3.05
C ASP A 57 -8.25 -7.93 -2.21
N GLY A 58 -9.05 -8.79 -2.84
CA GLY A 58 -9.99 -9.66 -2.15
C GLY A 58 -9.30 -10.58 -1.13
N ARG A 59 -8.15 -11.14 -1.48
CA ARG A 59 -7.38 -12.02 -0.56
C ARG A 59 -6.79 -11.24 0.61
N VAL A 60 -6.25 -10.04 0.36
CA VAL A 60 -5.75 -9.14 1.39
C VAL A 60 -6.87 -8.75 2.36
N ALA A 61 -8.03 -8.34 1.85
CA ALA A 61 -9.20 -7.97 2.63
C ALA A 61 -9.78 -9.14 3.44
N TYR A 62 -9.56 -10.38 3.01
CA TYR A 62 -9.88 -11.56 3.80
C TYR A 62 -8.85 -11.81 4.92
N LEU A 63 -7.55 -11.84 4.59
CA LEU A 63 -6.49 -12.17 5.53
C LEU A 63 -6.35 -11.17 6.67
N ILE A 64 -6.59 -9.88 6.38
CA ILE A 64 -6.52 -8.80 7.39
C ILE A 64 -7.49 -8.99 8.55
N LYS A 65 -8.59 -9.74 8.35
CA LYS A 65 -9.59 -10.03 9.40
C LYS A 65 -9.01 -10.82 10.58
N ALA A 66 -7.95 -11.58 10.34
CA ALA A 66 -7.25 -12.34 11.38
C ALA A 66 -6.20 -11.51 12.15
N HIS A 67 -5.98 -10.24 11.78
CA HIS A 67 -5.01 -9.39 12.45
C HIS A 67 -5.50 -8.98 13.84
N ALA A 68 -4.61 -8.96 14.84
CA ALA A 68 -4.98 -8.67 16.23
C ALA A 68 -5.66 -7.30 16.41
N ALA A 69 -5.24 -6.30 15.62
CA ALA A 69 -5.84 -4.96 15.62
C ALA A 69 -7.14 -4.83 14.79
N TYR A 70 -7.58 -5.89 14.10
CA TYR A 70 -8.77 -5.85 13.23
C TYR A 70 -10.03 -5.32 13.93
N PRO A 71 -10.38 -5.76 15.16
CA PRO A 71 -11.57 -5.28 15.84
C PRO A 71 -11.60 -3.77 16.07
N TRP A 72 -10.43 -3.12 16.09
CA TRP A 72 -10.32 -1.67 16.27
C TRP A 72 -10.57 -0.94 14.96
N PHE A 73 -9.79 -1.24 13.91
CA PHE A 73 -9.89 -0.48 12.66
C PHE A 73 -11.11 -0.87 11.80
N SER A 74 -11.72 -2.03 12.02
CA SER A 74 -12.95 -2.43 11.31
C SER A 74 -14.15 -1.53 11.63
N ARG A 75 -14.07 -0.74 12.72
CA ARG A 75 -15.12 0.18 13.17
C ARG A 75 -14.94 1.60 12.62
N VAL A 76 -13.81 1.88 11.96
CA VAL A 76 -13.48 3.23 11.49
C VAL A 76 -13.99 3.41 10.07
N LYS A 77 -14.89 4.37 9.90
CA LYS A 77 -15.44 4.73 8.58
C LYS A 77 -14.32 5.25 7.68
N GLY A 78 -14.30 4.81 6.42
CA GLY A 78 -13.25 5.18 5.46
C GLY A 78 -12.00 4.30 5.53
N VAL A 79 -11.98 3.29 6.40
CA VAL A 79 -10.89 2.29 6.45
C VAL A 79 -11.34 1.01 5.74
N GLY A 80 -11.01 0.91 4.45
CA GLY A 80 -11.17 -0.33 3.69
C GLY A 80 -10.17 -1.41 4.14
N GLY A 81 -10.59 -2.68 4.12
CA GLY A 81 -9.77 -3.81 4.58
C GLY A 81 -8.46 -3.97 3.80
N GLU A 82 -8.48 -3.73 2.50
CA GLU A 82 -7.29 -3.74 1.65
C GLU A 82 -6.33 -2.59 1.99
N ASN A 83 -6.83 -1.35 2.04
CA ASN A 83 -6.00 -0.16 2.27
C ASN A 83 -5.33 -0.16 3.66
N ILE A 84 -6.03 -0.61 4.71
CA ILE A 84 -5.43 -0.73 6.05
C ILE A 84 -4.40 -1.87 6.10
N ALA A 85 -4.62 -2.96 5.37
CA ALA A 85 -3.67 -4.05 5.30
C ALA A 85 -2.33 -3.57 4.71
N LYS A 86 -2.37 -2.72 3.68
CA LYS A 86 -1.17 -2.09 3.09
C LYS A 86 -0.39 -1.24 4.10
N VAL A 87 -1.02 -0.79 5.20
CA VAL A 87 -0.36 -0.08 6.32
C VAL A 87 0.16 -1.05 7.38
N VAL A 88 -0.66 -1.99 7.85
CA VAL A 88 -0.29 -2.82 9.01
C VAL A 88 0.61 -4.00 8.66
N ALA A 89 0.49 -4.56 7.45
CA ALA A 89 1.28 -5.72 7.02
C ALA A 89 2.80 -5.50 7.00
N PRO A 90 3.35 -4.34 6.60
CA PRO A 90 4.80 -4.08 6.68
C PRO A 90 5.29 -3.78 8.10
N ILE A 91 4.39 -3.61 9.09
CA ILE A 91 4.75 -3.30 10.47
C ILE A 91 5.00 -4.60 11.22
N ASN A 92 6.24 -4.82 11.65
CA ASN A 92 6.54 -5.80 12.69
C ASN A 92 6.62 -5.08 14.04
N ILE A 93 5.52 -5.14 14.80
CA ILE A 93 5.39 -4.44 16.08
C ILE A 93 6.43 -4.91 17.12
N GLU A 94 6.84 -6.18 17.10
CA GLU A 94 7.85 -6.74 18.02
C GLU A 94 9.24 -6.11 17.83
N ARG A 95 9.50 -5.53 16.65
CA ARG A 95 10.78 -4.83 16.37
C ARG A 95 10.75 -3.37 16.80
N ALA A 96 9.58 -2.77 16.97
CA ALA A 96 9.42 -1.39 17.39
C ALA A 96 9.23 -1.31 18.91
N LYS A 97 10.35 -1.23 19.65
CA LYS A 97 10.35 -1.17 21.13
C LYS A 97 9.59 0.04 21.71
N THR A 98 9.44 1.10 20.92
CA THR A 98 8.72 2.32 21.32
C THR A 98 7.85 2.83 20.16
N ILE A 99 6.81 3.61 20.50
CA ILE A 99 5.98 4.29 19.50
C ILE A 99 6.84 5.21 18.62
N SER A 100 7.82 5.92 19.20
CA SER A 100 8.75 6.77 18.46
C SER A 100 9.58 6.00 17.43
N ALA A 101 9.97 4.75 17.73
CA ALA A 101 10.66 3.89 16.77
C ALA A 101 9.76 3.48 15.61
N LEU A 102 8.47 3.17 15.87
CA LEU A 102 7.49 2.92 14.82
C LEU A 102 7.25 4.16 13.96
N TRP A 103 7.13 5.33 14.60
CA TRP A 103 6.95 6.63 13.92
C TRP A 103 8.12 6.97 12.99
N LYS A 104 9.36 6.72 13.45
CA LYS A 104 10.58 6.81 12.63
C LYS A 104 10.56 5.82 11.48
N PHE A 105 10.23 4.55 11.73
CA PHE A 105 10.16 3.52 10.69
C PHE A 105 9.13 3.86 9.59
N ALA A 106 7.99 4.44 9.97
CA ALA A 106 6.97 4.91 9.04
C ALA A 106 7.35 6.20 8.29
N GLY A 107 8.52 6.80 8.61
CA GLY A 107 9.06 7.96 7.91
C GLY A 107 8.46 9.30 8.33
N PHE A 108 7.96 9.39 9.56
CA PHE A 108 7.35 10.59 10.12
C PHE A 108 8.16 11.25 11.25
N SER A 109 9.34 10.71 11.58
CA SER A 109 10.28 11.37 12.49
C SER A 109 10.75 12.72 11.94
N VAL A 110 11.31 13.54 12.83
CA VAL A 110 12.03 14.76 12.47
C VAL A 110 13.52 14.47 12.62
N GLU A 111 14.29 14.72 11.57
CA GLU A 111 15.75 14.58 11.51
C GLU A 111 16.30 15.98 11.19
N ASP A 112 17.13 16.54 12.07
CA ASP A 112 17.70 17.90 11.91
C ASP A 112 16.67 19.01 11.65
N GLY A 113 15.54 18.95 12.37
CA GLY A 113 14.45 19.93 12.25
C GLY A 113 13.58 19.77 11.00
N ILE A 114 13.85 18.78 10.14
CA ILE A 114 13.10 18.53 8.92
C ILE A 114 12.56 17.09 8.85
N ALA A 115 11.47 16.89 8.10
CA ALA A 115 11.00 15.53 7.81
C ALA A 115 11.98 14.82 6.86
N PRO A 116 12.28 13.52 7.04
CA PRO A 116 13.23 12.80 6.21
C PRO A 116 12.80 12.82 4.75
N ARG A 117 13.75 13.00 3.84
CA ARG A 117 13.50 13.04 2.38
C ARG A 117 14.43 12.09 1.65
N ARG A 118 14.01 11.64 0.47
CA ARG A 118 14.90 10.90 -0.41
C ARG A 118 16.00 11.85 -0.90
N VAL A 119 17.26 11.44 -0.77
CA VAL A 119 18.42 12.19 -1.26
C VAL A 119 18.82 11.63 -2.62
N LYS A 120 19.04 12.50 -3.61
CA LYS A 120 19.48 12.10 -4.95
C LYS A 120 20.87 11.46 -4.85
N GLY A 121 21.04 10.27 -5.41
CA GLY A 121 22.27 9.47 -5.25
C GLY A 121 22.46 8.88 -3.84
N GLY A 122 21.48 9.05 -2.95
CA GLY A 122 21.56 8.62 -1.56
C GLY A 122 21.43 7.11 -1.39
N GLY A 123 21.99 6.61 -0.29
CA GLY A 123 21.94 5.21 0.12
C GLY A 123 20.56 4.78 0.67
N LYS A 124 20.58 3.67 1.41
CA LYS A 124 19.38 3.07 2.00
C LYS A 124 18.60 4.08 2.86
N LEU A 125 17.30 4.19 2.63
CA LEU A 125 16.42 5.06 3.41
C LEU A 125 16.38 4.65 4.88
N SER A 126 16.32 5.63 5.78
CA SER A 126 16.14 5.42 7.22
C SER A 126 14.74 4.93 7.60
N TYR A 127 13.80 4.96 6.65
CA TYR A 127 12.39 4.63 6.82
C TYR A 127 11.85 3.74 5.69
N ASN A 128 10.70 3.11 5.93
CA ASN A 128 9.97 2.38 4.91
C ASN A 128 9.13 3.35 4.05
N SER A 129 9.59 3.63 2.83
CA SER A 129 8.90 4.58 1.95
C SER A 129 7.53 4.11 1.49
N GLN A 130 7.33 2.80 1.34
CA GLN A 130 6.02 2.24 0.98
C GLN A 130 5.02 2.48 2.10
N LEU A 131 5.39 2.16 3.34
CA LEU A 131 4.57 2.41 4.52
C LEU A 131 4.20 3.89 4.64
N ARG A 132 5.17 4.80 4.47
CA ARG A 132 4.90 6.24 4.49
C ARG A 132 3.83 6.67 3.49
N SER A 133 3.94 6.18 2.25
CA SER A 133 2.95 6.45 1.20
C SER A 133 1.58 5.86 1.54
N MET A 134 1.52 4.65 2.09
CA MET A 134 0.25 4.01 2.49
C MET A 134 -0.42 4.74 3.65
N CYS A 135 0.36 5.18 4.65
CA CYS A 135 -0.16 6.03 5.73
C CYS A 135 -0.77 7.32 5.20
N TRP A 136 -0.15 7.97 4.22
CA TRP A 136 -0.69 9.18 3.59
C TRP A 136 -1.98 8.91 2.80
N ARG A 137 -2.04 7.81 2.04
CA ARG A 137 -3.25 7.37 1.32
C ARG A 137 -4.41 7.11 2.28
N LEU A 138 -4.14 6.38 3.36
CA LEU A 138 -5.14 6.09 4.39
C LEU A 138 -5.64 7.36 5.07
N ALA A 139 -4.73 8.25 5.49
CA ALA A 139 -5.10 9.53 6.11
C ALA A 139 -5.97 10.39 5.19
N THR A 140 -5.68 10.39 3.89
CA THR A 140 -6.48 11.11 2.89
C THR A 140 -7.88 10.51 2.75
N SER A 141 -8.00 9.18 2.77
CA SER A 141 -9.28 8.48 2.72
C SER A 141 -10.14 8.78 3.96
N LEU A 142 -9.55 8.71 5.16
CA LEU A 142 -10.21 9.08 6.43
C LEU A 142 -10.75 10.50 6.39
N LYS A 143 -9.91 11.48 6.00
CA LYS A 143 -10.33 12.89 5.87
C LYS A 143 -11.51 13.07 4.92
N ARG A 144 -11.52 12.37 3.78
CA ARG A 144 -12.62 12.44 2.80
C ARG A 144 -13.90 11.79 3.32
N ALA A 145 -13.78 10.71 4.07
CA ALA A 145 -14.92 10.02 4.66
C ALA A 145 -15.56 10.78 5.84
N LYS A 146 -14.93 11.87 6.31
CA LYS A 146 -15.20 12.53 7.60
C LYS A 146 -15.18 11.52 8.76
N GLY A 147 -14.31 10.51 8.62
CA GLY A 147 -14.11 9.44 9.59
C GLY A 147 -12.95 9.73 10.53
#